data_AF-A0A1B8EIE1-F1
#
_entry.id   AF-A0A1B8EIE1-F1
#
_cell.length_a   1.000
_cell.length_b   1.000
_cell.length_c   1.000
_cell.angle_alpha   90.00
_cell.angle_beta   90.00
_cell.angle_gamma   90.00
#
_symmetry.space_group_name_H-M   'P 1'
#
loop_
_entity.id
_entity.type
_entity.pdbx_description
1 polymer ?
#
loop_
_entity_poly.entity_id
_entity_poly.type
_entity_poly.pdbx_seq_one_letter_code
_entity_poly.pdbx_strand_id
1 'polypeptide(L)'
;MASCDTGLRGSGAAIDSVNYAVVLPPTSEGARIQISSGGQVLSNVPAHEGLNYNAVGGMVTGPQKLEILDQSGAVIASASSKVDVSDGPQGGFCNFNYYVAGLQ
;
A
#
# COMPACT_ATOMS: atom_id res chain seq x y z
N MET A 1 12.48 -24.87 -7.44
CA MET A 1 11.60 -23.77 -7.90
C MET A 1 12.38 -22.93 -8.87
N ALA A 2 11.81 -22.57 -10.02
CA ALA A 2 12.48 -21.66 -10.95
C ALA A 2 12.51 -20.25 -10.33
N SER A 3 13.65 -19.57 -10.41
CA SER A 3 13.79 -18.18 -9.96
C SER A 3 12.94 -17.27 -10.84
N CYS A 4 12.38 -16.20 -10.28
CA CYS A 4 11.82 -15.12 -11.09
C CYS A 4 12.93 -14.51 -11.96
N ASP A 5 12.61 -14.15 -13.20
CA ASP A 5 13.55 -13.50 -14.10
C ASP A 5 13.86 -12.09 -13.57
N THR A 6 15.09 -11.88 -13.12
CA THR A 6 15.59 -10.59 -12.63
C THR A 6 16.18 -9.72 -13.76
N GLY A 7 16.21 -10.23 -15.00
CA GLY A 7 16.78 -9.58 -16.18
C GLY A 7 15.83 -8.68 -16.95
N LEU A 8 14.61 -8.43 -16.46
CA LEU A 8 13.65 -7.51 -17.09
C LEU A 8 14.28 -6.12 -17.25
N ARG A 9 14.51 -5.70 -18.49
CA ARG A 9 15.11 -4.38 -18.79
C ARG A 9 14.27 -3.27 -18.16
N GLY A 10 14.93 -2.35 -17.46
CA GLY A 10 14.27 -1.22 -16.79
C GLY A 10 13.83 -1.49 -15.34
N SER A 11 13.93 -2.74 -14.84
CA SER A 11 13.58 -3.10 -13.47
C SER A 11 14.39 -2.35 -12.40
N GLY A 12 15.66 -2.05 -12.68
CA GLY A 12 16.54 -1.33 -11.73
C GLY A 12 16.15 0.14 -11.47
N ALA A 13 15.21 0.71 -12.24
CA ALA A 13 14.64 2.03 -11.97
C ALA A 13 13.33 1.95 -11.16
N ALA A 14 12.82 0.75 -10.88
CA ALA A 14 11.62 0.57 -10.08
C ALA A 14 11.89 0.95 -8.62
N ILE A 15 10.86 1.50 -7.97
CA ILE A 15 10.89 1.86 -6.56
C ILE A 15 9.81 1.05 -5.85
N ASP A 16 10.22 0.28 -4.85
CA ASP A 16 9.32 -0.47 -4.00
C ASP A 16 8.42 0.50 -3.22
N SER A 17 7.15 0.56 -3.63
CA SER A 17 6.21 1.56 -3.15
C SER A 17 4.79 1.02 -3.01
N VAL A 18 4.11 1.49 -1.96
CA VAL A 18 2.66 1.32 -1.80
C VAL A 18 1.97 2.53 -2.43
N ASN A 19 1.13 2.26 -3.42
CA ASN A 19 0.41 3.28 -4.17
C ASN A 19 -1.05 3.30 -3.72
N TYR A 20 -1.62 4.47 -3.47
CA TYR A 20 -3.02 4.60 -3.09
C TYR A 20 -3.71 5.78 -3.76
N ALA A 21 -5.03 5.66 -3.90
CA ALA A 21 -5.93 6.74 -4.24
C ALA A 21 -7.23 6.53 -3.45
N VAL A 22 -7.62 7.54 -2.67
CA VAL A 22 -8.76 7.51 -1.75
C VAL A 22 -9.53 8.83 -1.88
N VAL A 23 -10.84 8.75 -2.00
CA VAL A 23 -11.71 9.93 -1.98
C VAL A 23 -12.40 10.00 -0.62
N LEU A 24 -12.22 11.11 0.08
CA LEU A 24 -12.81 11.34 1.41
C LEU A 24 -13.95 12.37 1.34
N PRO A 25 -15.01 12.18 2.14
CA PRO A 25 -16.07 13.19 2.26
C PRO A 25 -15.57 14.44 3.00
N PRO A 26 -16.28 15.58 2.88
CA PRO A 26 -15.98 16.80 3.65
C PRO A 26 -15.95 16.62 5.17
N THR A 27 -16.63 15.59 5.68
CA THR A 27 -16.67 15.26 7.12
C THR A 27 -15.38 14.62 7.64
N SER A 28 -14.34 14.48 6.82
CA SER A 28 -13.05 13.87 7.19
C SER A 28 -12.03 14.88 7.76
N GLU A 29 -12.50 16.01 8.31
CA GLU A 29 -11.61 17.02 8.88
C GLU A 29 -10.72 16.44 9.98
N GLY A 30 -9.42 16.68 9.90
CA GLY A 30 -8.42 16.18 10.84
C GLY A 30 -8.14 14.68 10.77
N ALA A 31 -8.69 13.98 9.78
CA ALA A 31 -8.34 12.59 9.51
C ALA A 31 -6.89 12.46 9.00
N ARG A 32 -6.33 11.26 9.11
CA ARG A 32 -5.00 10.91 8.64
C ARG A 32 -5.01 9.63 7.83
N ILE A 33 -4.13 9.54 6.84
CA ILE A 33 -3.89 8.30 6.10
C ILE A 33 -2.58 7.70 6.60
N GLN A 34 -2.66 6.49 7.15
CA GLN A 34 -1.53 5.69 7.58
C GLN A 34 -1.29 4.54 6.61
N ILE A 35 -0.05 4.38 6.17
CA ILE A 35 0.38 3.31 5.29
C ILE A 35 1.39 2.43 6.02
N SER A 36 1.14 1.13 6.00
CA SER A 36 2.01 0.11 6.59
C SER A 36 2.38 -0.97 5.58
N SER A 37 3.60 -1.48 5.69
CA SER A 37 4.18 -2.54 4.86
C SER A 37 4.95 -3.52 5.72
N GLY A 38 4.68 -4.82 5.60
CA GLY A 38 5.31 -5.86 6.42
C GLY A 38 5.10 -5.66 7.93
N GLY A 39 4.01 -4.99 8.32
CA GLY A 39 3.73 -4.62 9.71
C GLY A 39 4.44 -3.37 10.22
N GLN A 40 5.23 -2.69 9.38
CA GLN A 40 5.90 -1.43 9.72
C GLN A 40 5.17 -0.24 9.12
N VAL A 41 5.05 0.84 9.89
CA VAL A 41 4.45 2.09 9.40
C VAL A 41 5.45 2.82 8.52
N LEU A 42 5.11 3.01 7.25
CA LEU A 42 5.93 3.75 6.28
C LEU A 42 5.58 5.24 6.26
N SER A 43 4.30 5.56 6.42
CA SER A 43 3.80 6.93 6.33
C SER A 43 2.58 7.12 7.20
N ASN A 44 2.42 8.34 7.72
CA ASN A 44 1.23 8.79 8.41
C ASN A 44 1.06 10.28 8.13
N VAL A 45 0.17 10.65 7.22
CA VAL A 45 0.02 12.03 6.72
C VAL A 45 -1.39 12.56 6.96
N PRO A 46 -1.56 13.88 7.14
CA PRO A 46 -2.88 14.49 7.15
C PRO A 46 -3.64 14.17 5.87
N ALA A 47 -4.92 13.83 6.00
CA ALA A 47 -5.83 13.68 4.89
C ALA A 47 -6.64 14.97 4.70
N HIS A 48 -7.20 15.14 3.51
CA HIS A 48 -8.10 16.26 3.20
C HIS A 48 -9.36 15.76 2.51
N GLU A 49 -10.38 16.62 2.41
CA GLU A 49 -11.57 16.31 1.63
C GLU A 49 -11.24 16.10 0.14
N GLY A 50 -12.01 15.25 -0.54
CA GLY A 50 -11.77 14.92 -1.93
C GLY A 50 -10.65 13.90 -2.13
N LEU A 51 -9.95 13.99 -3.27
CA LEU A 51 -8.99 12.98 -3.71
C LEU A 51 -7.63 13.11 -2.99
N ASN A 52 -7.25 12.07 -2.26
CA ASN A 52 -5.94 11.88 -1.66
C ASN A 52 -5.24 10.75 -2.42
N TYR A 53 -4.04 10.98 -2.93
CA TYR A 53 -3.27 9.96 -3.66
C TYR A 53 -1.77 10.15 -3.45
N ASN A 54 -1.03 9.06 -3.38
CA ASN A 54 0.42 9.09 -3.25
C ASN A 54 1.08 7.75 -3.63
N ALA A 55 2.39 7.80 -3.86
CA ALA A 55 3.29 6.65 -3.93
C ALA A 55 4.25 6.71 -2.74
N VAL A 56 4.05 5.82 -1.77
CA VAL A 56 4.87 5.76 -0.55
C VAL A 56 5.97 4.73 -0.74
N GLY A 57 7.21 5.20 -0.89
CA GLY A 57 8.39 4.33 -0.99
C GLY A 57 8.73 3.60 0.31
N GLY A 58 9.54 2.55 0.21
CA GLY A 58 9.99 1.75 1.36
C GLY A 58 9.14 0.50 1.60
N MET A 59 8.40 0.04 0.59
CA MET A 59 7.65 -1.22 0.67
C MET A 59 8.60 -2.40 0.93
N VAL A 60 8.17 -3.32 1.79
CA VAL A 60 8.88 -4.55 2.14
C VAL A 60 7.97 -5.75 1.94
N THR A 61 8.54 -6.96 2.05
CA THR A 61 7.78 -8.21 1.98
C THR A 61 6.76 -8.32 3.11
N GLY A 62 5.71 -9.11 2.87
CA GLY A 62 4.58 -9.28 3.79
C GLY A 62 3.35 -8.44 3.42
N PRO A 63 2.42 -8.26 4.37
CA PRO A 63 1.14 -7.61 4.10
C PRO A 63 1.28 -6.10 3.94
N GLN A 64 0.40 -5.52 3.13
CA GLN A 64 0.30 -4.07 2.93
C GLN A 64 -1.03 -3.59 3.47
N LYS A 65 -1.03 -2.42 4.13
CA LYS A 65 -2.23 -1.88 4.77
C LYS A 65 -2.31 -0.37 4.62
N LEU A 66 -3.50 0.11 4.29
CA LEU A 66 -3.89 1.50 4.39
C LEU A 66 -4.95 1.62 5.47
N GLU A 67 -4.80 2.60 6.35
CA GLU A 67 -5.77 2.94 7.39
C GLU A 67 -6.09 4.42 7.31
N ILE A 68 -7.37 4.75 7.40
CA ILE A 68 -7.83 6.12 7.63
C ILE A 68 -8.12 6.22 9.12
N LEU A 69 -7.43 7.14 9.78
CA LEU A 69 -7.57 7.42 11.19
C LEU A 69 -8.37 8.71 11.38
N ASP A 70 -9.28 8.75 12.34
CA ASP A 70 -9.90 10.00 12.77
C ASP A 70 -8.97 10.85 13.65
N GLN A 71 -9.47 11.99 14.13
CA GLN A 71 -8.71 12.92 15.00
C GLN A 71 -8.27 12.30 16.33
N SER A 72 -8.97 11.27 16.81
CA SER A 72 -8.62 10.54 18.04
C SER A 72 -7.57 9.45 17.80
N GLY A 73 -7.26 9.16 16.54
CA GLY A 73 -6.38 8.06 16.13
C GLY A 73 -7.11 6.72 15.96
N ALA A 74 -8.44 6.70 16.01
CA ALA A 74 -9.22 5.49 15.76
C ALA A 74 -9.32 5.21 14.26
N VAL A 75 -9.22 3.94 13.87
CA VAL A 75 -9.36 3.52 12.48
C VAL A 75 -10.84 3.60 12.09
N ILE A 76 -11.15 4.44 11.10
CA ILE A 76 -12.52 4.63 10.58
C ILE A 76 -12.78 3.92 9.25
N ALA A 77 -11.71 3.56 8.53
CA ALA A 77 -11.78 2.73 7.33
C ALA A 77 -10.39 2.14 7.05
N SER A 78 -10.34 1.00 6.38
CA SER A 78 -9.06 0.36 6.05
C SER A 78 -9.09 -0.43 4.75
N ALA A 79 -7.92 -0.65 4.16
CA ALA A 79 -7.73 -1.55 3.03
C ALA A 79 -6.48 -2.41 3.29
N SER A 80 -6.66 -3.72 3.29
CA SER A 80 -5.58 -4.70 3.41
C SER A 80 -5.28 -5.33 2.06
N SER A 81 -4.01 -5.60 1.77
CA SER A 81 -3.64 -6.35 0.58
C SER A 81 -4.30 -7.74 0.59
N LYS A 82 -4.67 -8.23 -0.59
CA LYS A 82 -5.27 -9.56 -0.75
C LYS A 82 -4.22 -10.68 -0.76
N VAL A 83 -2.97 -10.31 -1.00
CA VAL A 83 -1.80 -11.18 -0.97
C VAL A 83 -0.64 -10.42 -0.34
N ASP A 84 0.31 -11.15 0.20
CA ASP A 84 1.57 -10.59 0.69
C ASP A 84 2.52 -10.30 -0.48
N VAL A 85 3.33 -9.25 -0.32
CA VAL A 85 4.48 -9.02 -1.19
C VAL A 85 5.54 -10.06 -0.86
N SER A 86 6.10 -10.70 -1.88
CA SER A 86 7.19 -11.67 -1.74
C SER A 86 8.38 -11.30 -2.61
N ASP A 87 9.56 -11.70 -2.17
CA ASP A 87 10.85 -11.57 -2.87
C ASP A 87 11.15 -12.78 -3.78
N GLY A 88 10.21 -13.71 -3.88
CA GLY A 88 10.32 -14.92 -4.70
C GLY A 88 8.96 -15.49 -5.12
N PRO A 89 8.97 -16.51 -5.98
CA PRO A 89 7.74 -17.09 -6.51
C PRO A 89 6.92 -17.77 -5.42
N GLN A 90 5.62 -17.47 -5.39
CA GLN A 90 4.65 -18.12 -4.51
C GLN A 90 3.89 -19.18 -5.30
N GLY A 91 3.92 -20.44 -4.85
CA GLY A 91 3.29 -21.54 -5.60
C GLY A 91 3.87 -21.77 -7.01
N GLY A 92 5.10 -21.33 -7.25
CA GLY A 92 5.74 -21.40 -8.57
C GLY A 92 5.37 -20.26 -9.53
N PHE A 93 4.62 -19.25 -9.07
CA PHE A 93 4.23 -18.09 -9.87
C PHE A 93 4.96 -16.82 -9.40
N CYS A 94 5.52 -16.08 -10.36
CA CYS A 94 6.08 -14.74 -10.14
C CYS A 94 5.03 -13.72 -10.54
N ASN A 95 4.51 -12.99 -9.56
CA ASN A 95 3.45 -12.02 -9.84
C ASN A 95 4.02 -10.61 -10.04
N PHE A 96 3.79 -10.06 -11.22
CA PHE A 96 4.18 -8.70 -11.60
C PHE A 96 2.96 -7.76 -11.77
N ASN A 97 1.75 -8.24 -11.45
CA ASN A 97 0.54 -7.46 -11.55
C ASN A 97 0.25 -6.71 -10.24
N TYR A 98 -0.45 -5.59 -10.36
CA TYR A 98 -0.97 -4.85 -9.22
C TYR A 98 -2.18 -5.57 -8.60
N TYR A 99 -2.29 -5.50 -7.27
CA TYR A 99 -3.49 -5.92 -6.54
C TYR A 99 -4.21 -4.71 -5.98
N VAL A 100 -5.45 -4.51 -6.41
CA VAL A 100 -6.30 -3.44 -5.88
C VAL A 100 -7.11 -3.99 -4.70
N ALA A 101 -6.98 -3.32 -3.56
CA ALA A 101 -7.85 -3.47 -2.41
C ALA A 101 -8.79 -2.26 -2.32
N GLY A 102 -10.07 -2.52 -2.06
CA GLY A 102 -11.04 -1.47 -1.77
C GLY A 102 -10.99 -1.10 -0.29
N LEU A 103 -11.32 0.14 0.02
CA LEU A 103 -11.61 0.55 1.39
C LEU A 103 -12.84 -0.19 1.92
N GLN A 104 -12.75 -0.62 3.17
CA GLN A 104 -13.78 -1.30 3.96
C GLN A 104 -14.16 -0.43 5.15
#